data_AF-A0A835GLG5-F1
#
_entry.id   AF-A0A835GLG5-F1
#
_cell.length_a   1.000
_cell.length_b   1.000
_cell.length_c   1.000
_cell.angle_alpha   90.00
_cell.angle_beta   90.00
_cell.angle_gamma   90.00
#
_symmetry.space_group_name_H-M   'P 1'
#
loop_
_entity.id
_entity.type
_entity.pdbx_description
1 polymer ?
#
loop_
_entity_poly.entity_id
_entity_poly.type
_entity_poly.pdbx_seq_one_letter_code
_entity_poly.pdbx_strand_id
1 'polypeptide(L)'
;MVVSILDCFLMMDFRGGFKIMSSSIYYRMLGQAVILSLHTGNSLVMFLSMKDQSIMQDLEIRKMTSLQSMYLTVWNIAFQMSYFSLAFTCDLLTITGREHLVSKNIRRFRQTFFSTLIFTVAAVMNRELLFPEFIDKIFSFKSNFIMHFCILPAALWELAFLPRPVPKSHRYNIGILVLLCIVYTSVVLHTYSQRGLFPYPIFTMTYGTIYFPIFLAVAWLSTLPNGSYIH
;
A
#
# COMPACT_ATOMS: atom_id res chain seq x y z
N MET A 1 -19.25 -0.91 -3.85
CA MET A 1 -18.24 -0.78 -4.92
C MET A 1 -16.92 -1.47 -4.59
N VAL A 2 -16.40 -1.35 -3.35
CA VAL A 2 -15.18 -2.07 -2.86
C VAL A 2 -15.30 -3.60 -2.95
N VAL A 3 -16.50 -4.14 -2.71
CA VAL A 3 -16.82 -5.58 -2.83
C VAL A 3 -16.60 -6.12 -4.26
N SER A 4 -16.93 -5.33 -5.29
CA SER A 4 -16.89 -5.77 -6.69
C SER A 4 -15.47 -5.98 -7.25
N ILE A 5 -14.47 -5.30 -6.71
CA ILE A 5 -13.07 -5.38 -7.19
C ILE A 5 -12.33 -6.56 -6.53
N LEU A 6 -12.60 -6.82 -5.24
CA LEU A 6 -12.11 -8.03 -4.57
C LEU A 6 -12.80 -9.29 -5.13
N ASP A 7 -14.10 -9.19 -5.47
CA ASP A 7 -14.85 -10.22 -6.17
C ASP A 7 -14.29 -10.47 -7.58
N CYS A 8 -13.91 -9.43 -8.33
CA CYS A 8 -13.20 -9.60 -9.62
C CYS A 8 -11.87 -10.34 -9.47
N PHE A 9 -11.12 -10.12 -8.39
CA PHE A 9 -9.84 -10.79 -8.16
C PHE A 9 -10.00 -12.25 -7.71
N LEU A 10 -11.07 -12.56 -6.98
CA LEU A 10 -11.40 -13.92 -6.54
C LEU A 10 -12.15 -14.72 -7.63
N MET A 11 -12.85 -14.05 -8.55
CA MET A 11 -13.52 -14.67 -9.71
C MET A 11 -12.70 -14.65 -11.01
N MET A 12 -11.55 -13.97 -11.07
CA MET A 12 -10.63 -14.08 -12.19
C MET A 12 -9.93 -15.44 -12.16
N ASP A 13 -10.67 -16.47 -12.59
CA ASP A 13 -10.11 -17.73 -13.02
C ASP A 13 -9.31 -17.49 -14.30
N PHE A 14 -8.01 -17.19 -14.15
CA PHE A 14 -7.05 -17.26 -15.27
C PHE A 14 -6.78 -18.74 -15.59
N ARG A 15 -7.84 -19.46 -15.98
CA ARG A 15 -7.83 -20.82 -16.54
C ARG A 15 -7.28 -20.79 -17.97
N GLY A 16 -6.06 -20.31 -18.11
CA GLY A 16 -5.30 -20.37 -19.34
C GLY A 16 -3.91 -20.83 -19.00
N GLY A 17 -3.62 -22.11 -19.25
CA GLY A 17 -2.28 -22.66 -19.08
C GLY A 17 -1.28 -21.86 -19.92
N PHE A 18 -0.56 -20.93 -19.29
CA PHE A 18 0.36 -20.05 -20.00
C PHE A 18 1.79 -20.48 -19.72
N LYS A 19 2.42 -21.08 -20.75
CA LYS A 19 3.88 -21.23 -20.83
C LYS A 19 4.52 -19.87 -20.52
N ILE A 20 5.54 -19.86 -19.66
CA ILE A 20 6.39 -18.69 -19.40
C ILE A 20 7.03 -18.28 -20.74
N MET A 21 6.42 -17.32 -21.44
CA MET A 21 7.05 -16.72 -22.61
C MET A 21 8.07 -15.72 -22.10
N SER A 22 9.35 -15.95 -22.42
CA SER A 22 10.49 -15.06 -22.14
C SER A 22 10.20 -13.58 -22.45
N SER A 23 9.31 -13.27 -23.41
CA SER A 23 8.87 -11.90 -23.72
C SER A 23 8.18 -11.16 -22.56
N SER A 24 7.45 -11.86 -21.69
CA SER A 24 6.65 -11.23 -20.61
C SER A 24 7.49 -10.59 -19.50
N ILE A 25 8.73 -11.05 -19.27
CA ILE A 25 9.60 -10.51 -18.21
C ILE A 25 10.03 -9.06 -18.49
N TYR A 26 10.23 -8.72 -19.76
CA TYR A 26 10.62 -7.37 -20.17
C TYR A 26 9.49 -6.36 -19.90
N TYR A 27 8.23 -6.74 -20.19
CA TYR A 27 7.07 -5.91 -19.87
C TYR A 27 6.88 -5.74 -18.36
N ARG A 28 7.13 -6.78 -17.55
CA ARG A 28 7.12 -6.66 -16.08
C ARG A 28 8.17 -5.67 -15.59
N MET A 29 9.42 -5.85 -16.02
CA MET A 29 10.51 -5.00 -15.58
C MET A 29 10.32 -3.54 -16.01
N LEU A 30 9.78 -3.30 -17.20
CA LEU A 30 9.42 -1.96 -17.65
C LEU A 30 8.38 -1.33 -16.71
N GLY A 31 7.30 -2.05 -16.41
CA GLY A 31 6.28 -1.56 -15.48
C GLY A 31 6.86 -1.28 -14.09
N GLN A 32 7.61 -2.24 -13.53
CA GLN A 32 8.27 -2.10 -12.23
C GLN A 32 9.20 -0.89 -12.20
N ALA A 33 10.00 -0.66 -13.24
CA ALA A 33 10.91 0.48 -13.35
C ALA A 33 10.16 1.82 -13.43
N VAL A 34 9.10 1.90 -14.23
CA VAL A 34 8.25 3.09 -14.35
C VAL A 34 7.62 3.43 -13.00
N ILE A 35 7.02 2.45 -12.33
CA ILE A 35 6.36 2.63 -11.03
C ILE A 35 7.37 3.06 -9.96
N LEU A 36 8.53 2.41 -9.90
CA LEU A 36 9.59 2.75 -8.96
C LEU A 36 10.11 4.18 -9.20
N SER A 37 10.27 4.57 -10.47
CA SER A 37 10.70 5.93 -10.84
C SER A 37 9.64 6.97 -10.46
N LEU A 38 8.36 6.69 -10.71
CA LEU A 38 7.25 7.58 -10.35
C LEU A 38 7.15 7.79 -8.84
N HIS A 39 7.17 6.72 -8.05
CA HIS A 39 7.12 6.85 -6.60
C HIS A 39 8.37 7.51 -6.02
N THR A 40 9.57 7.16 -6.52
CA THR A 40 10.83 7.81 -6.08
C THR A 40 10.81 9.30 -6.39
N GLY A 41 10.48 9.67 -7.62
CA GLY A 41 10.40 11.06 -8.04
C GLY A 41 9.36 11.84 -7.24
N ASN A 42 8.17 11.27 -7.05
CA ASN A 42 7.12 11.92 -6.28
C ASN A 42 7.48 12.07 -4.79
N SER A 43 8.06 11.03 -4.18
CA SER A 43 8.54 11.10 -2.79
C SER A 43 9.67 12.12 -2.63
N LEU A 44 10.56 12.25 -3.61
CA LEU A 44 11.60 13.27 -3.59
C LEU A 44 11.01 14.68 -3.67
N VAL A 45 10.07 14.93 -4.60
CA VAL A 45 9.36 16.21 -4.71
C VAL A 45 8.69 16.57 -3.39
N MET A 46 7.92 15.65 -2.80
CA MET A 46 7.28 15.86 -1.50
C MET A 46 8.30 16.17 -0.39
N PHE A 47 9.38 15.41 -0.33
CA PHE A 47 10.44 15.60 0.66
C PHE A 47 11.10 16.98 0.54
N LEU A 48 11.35 17.44 -0.69
CA LEU A 48 11.89 18.78 -0.94
C LEU A 48 10.87 19.87 -0.57
N SER A 49 9.59 19.70 -0.90
CA SER A 49 8.53 20.65 -0.51
C SER A 49 8.37 20.77 1.01
N MET A 50 8.53 19.67 1.76
CA MET A 50 8.52 19.72 3.23
C MET A 50 9.80 20.33 3.84
N LYS A 51 10.86 20.56 3.06
CA LYS A 51 12.05 21.29 3.54
C LYS A 51 11.97 22.78 3.27
N ASP A 52 10.96 23.23 2.52
CA ASP A 52 10.78 24.64 2.22
C ASP A 52 10.42 25.42 3.49
N GLN A 53 11.32 26.35 3.86
CA GLN A 53 11.17 27.17 5.06
C GLN A 53 9.99 28.14 4.98
N SER A 54 9.56 28.53 3.77
CA SER A 54 8.41 29.42 3.59
C SER A 54 7.09 28.74 3.98
N ILE A 55 6.97 27.45 3.65
CA ILE A 55 5.80 26.61 3.94
C ILE A 55 5.80 26.19 5.42
N MET A 56 6.98 25.97 5.99
CA MET A 56 7.15 25.62 7.41
C MET A 56 6.83 26.75 8.40
N GLN A 57 6.29 27.90 7.96
CA GLN A 57 5.81 28.93 8.89
C GLN A 57 4.44 28.59 9.49
N ASP A 58 3.65 27.76 8.82
CA ASP A 58 2.32 27.34 9.29
C ASP A 58 2.44 26.23 10.36
N LEU A 59 1.77 26.44 11.50
CA LEU A 59 1.78 25.53 12.65
C LEU A 59 1.18 24.15 12.30
N GLU A 60 0.14 24.11 11.48
CA GLU A 60 -0.53 22.86 11.10
C GLU A 60 0.37 22.04 10.16
N ILE A 61 1.14 22.72 9.30
CA ILE A 61 2.13 22.08 8.44
C ILE A 61 3.25 21.46 9.29
N ARG A 62 3.78 22.18 10.29
CA ARG A 62 4.79 21.63 11.21
C ARG A 62 4.30 20.40 11.95
N LYS A 63 3.08 20.44 12.47
CA LYS A 63 2.47 19.29 13.14
C LYS A 63 2.36 18.11 12.20
N MET A 64 1.86 18.31 10.98
CA MET A 64 1.74 17.26 9.98
C MET A 64 3.10 16.66 9.61
N THR A 65 4.10 17.48 9.34
CA THR A 65 5.47 17.01 9.04
C THR A 65 6.06 16.24 10.21
N SER A 66 5.81 16.66 11.46
CA SER A 66 6.28 15.93 12.63
C SER A 66 5.66 14.54 12.78
N LEU A 67 4.43 14.36 12.27
CA LEU A 67 3.66 13.11 12.30
C LEU A 67 3.78 12.32 11.00
N GLN A 68 4.59 12.78 10.04
CA GLN A 68 4.61 12.25 8.67
C GLN A 68 4.79 10.72 8.65
N SER A 69 5.70 10.18 9.45
CA SER A 69 5.98 8.74 9.53
C SER A 69 4.83 7.91 10.12
N MET A 70 3.83 8.55 10.71
CA MET A 70 2.68 7.91 11.36
C MET A 70 1.46 7.82 10.43
N TYR A 71 1.51 8.44 9.25
CA TYR A 71 0.46 8.30 8.25
C TYR A 71 0.57 6.97 7.52
N LEU A 72 -0.55 6.24 7.45
CA LEU A 72 -0.66 4.97 6.72
C LEU A 72 -0.31 5.12 5.23
N THR A 73 -0.54 6.29 4.63
CA THR A 73 -0.18 6.57 3.24
C THR A 73 1.34 6.51 3.02
N VAL A 74 2.14 6.95 3.99
CA VAL A 74 3.61 6.84 3.93
C VAL A 74 4.04 5.39 4.04
N TRP A 75 3.40 4.62 4.91
CA TRP A 75 3.64 3.18 5.04
C TRP A 75 3.28 2.44 3.75
N ASN A 76 2.15 2.78 3.14
CA ASN A 76 1.71 2.19 1.87
C ASN A 76 2.72 2.45 0.74
N ILE A 77 3.21 3.68 0.59
CA ILE A 77 4.23 4.01 -0.41
C ILE A 77 5.53 3.25 -0.12
N ALA A 78 5.95 3.13 1.15
CA ALA A 78 7.12 2.35 1.52
C ALA A 78 6.95 0.85 1.19
N PHE A 79 5.77 0.28 1.42
CA PHE A 79 5.44 -1.09 1.04
C PHE A 79 5.46 -1.29 -0.48
N GLN A 80 4.92 -0.35 -1.25
CA GLN A 80 4.97 -0.39 -2.71
C GLN A 80 6.40 -0.30 -3.23
N MET A 81 7.18 0.68 -2.76
CA MET A 81 8.57 0.86 -3.14
C MET A 81 9.42 -0.38 -2.84
N SER A 82 9.25 -0.97 -1.65
CA SER A 82 9.97 -2.20 -1.29
C SER A 82 9.52 -3.41 -2.12
N TYR A 83 8.22 -3.54 -2.40
CA TYR A 83 7.70 -4.58 -3.29
C TYR A 83 8.27 -4.47 -4.70
N PHE A 84 8.15 -3.30 -5.34
CA PHE A 84 8.59 -3.11 -6.74
C PHE A 84 10.11 -3.20 -6.87
N SER A 85 10.88 -2.77 -5.85
CA SER A 85 12.33 -2.99 -5.80
C SER A 85 12.68 -4.48 -5.73
N LEU A 86 11.97 -5.24 -4.88
CA LEU A 86 12.15 -6.68 -4.77
C LEU A 86 11.76 -7.39 -6.08
N ALA A 87 10.64 -7.00 -6.68
CA ALA A 87 10.14 -7.58 -7.93
C ALA A 87 11.12 -7.33 -9.09
N PHE A 88 11.59 -6.08 -9.22
CA PHE A 88 12.59 -5.69 -10.21
C PHE A 88 13.89 -6.45 -10.03
N THR A 89 14.38 -6.57 -8.79
CA THR A 89 15.61 -7.33 -8.49
C THR A 89 15.46 -8.81 -8.84
N CYS A 90 14.31 -9.42 -8.51
CA CYS A 90 14.04 -10.82 -8.84
C CYS A 90 14.03 -11.06 -10.36
N ASP A 91 13.40 -10.16 -11.11
CA ASP A 91 13.27 -10.28 -12.57
C ASP A 91 14.62 -9.95 -13.26
N LEU A 92 15.36 -8.94 -12.79
CA LEU A 92 16.72 -8.63 -13.26
C LEU A 92 17.70 -9.79 -13.04
N LEU A 93 17.67 -10.42 -11.86
CA LEU A 93 18.50 -11.60 -11.58
C LEU A 93 18.12 -12.79 -12.46
N THR A 94 16.84 -12.90 -12.84
CA THR A 94 16.38 -13.94 -13.76
C THR A 94 16.90 -13.71 -15.18
N ILE A 95 16.86 -12.47 -15.69
CA ILE A 95 17.39 -12.15 -17.03
C ILE A 95 18.92 -12.29 -17.08
N THR A 96 19.62 -11.91 -16.02
CA THR A 96 21.10 -12.00 -15.96
C THR A 96 21.62 -13.43 -15.72
N GLY A 97 20.74 -14.44 -15.69
CA GLY A 97 21.12 -15.84 -15.45
C GLY A 97 21.55 -16.13 -14.00
N ARG A 98 21.31 -15.19 -13.07
CA ARG A 98 21.68 -15.28 -11.65
C ARG A 98 20.50 -15.65 -10.76
N GLU A 99 19.54 -16.38 -11.31
CA GLU A 99 18.30 -16.74 -10.60
C GLU A 99 18.52 -17.58 -9.34
N HIS A 100 19.63 -18.33 -9.27
CA HIS A 100 20.04 -19.13 -8.12
C HIS A 100 20.29 -18.28 -6.85
N LEU A 101 20.60 -16.98 -7.01
CA LEU A 101 20.75 -16.05 -5.89
C LEU A 101 19.42 -15.73 -5.21
N VAL A 102 18.29 -15.94 -5.90
CA VAL A 102 16.95 -15.69 -5.36
C VAL A 102 16.34 -17.00 -4.89
N SER A 103 16.29 -17.18 -3.57
CA SER A 103 15.67 -18.37 -2.98
C SER A 103 14.18 -18.48 -3.32
N LYS A 104 13.66 -19.72 -3.33
CA LYS A 104 12.22 -19.99 -3.51
C LYS A 104 11.35 -19.27 -2.46
N ASN A 105 11.89 -19.08 -1.26
CA ASN A 105 11.22 -18.37 -0.17
C ASN A 105 11.02 -16.88 -0.49
N ILE A 106 12.01 -16.23 -1.10
CA ILE A 106 11.90 -14.82 -1.53
C ILE A 106 10.82 -14.68 -2.61
N ARG A 107 10.77 -15.62 -3.57
CA ARG A 107 9.73 -15.62 -4.62
C ARG A 107 8.33 -15.84 -4.05
N ARG A 108 8.19 -16.72 -3.04
CA ARG A 108 6.94 -16.92 -2.31
C ARG A 108 6.55 -15.67 -1.51
N PHE A 109 7.50 -15.07 -0.80
CA PHE A 109 7.31 -13.82 -0.06
C PHE A 109 6.82 -12.70 -0.98
N ARG A 110 7.43 -12.52 -2.16
CA ARG A 110 6.96 -11.56 -3.18
C ARG A 110 5.47 -11.74 -3.48
N GLN A 111 5.01 -12.98 -3.68
CA GLN A 111 3.60 -13.22 -3.98
C GLN A 111 2.67 -12.94 -2.79
N THR A 112 3.07 -13.32 -1.58
CA THR A 112 2.31 -12.98 -0.36
C THR A 112 2.27 -11.47 -0.12
N PHE A 113 3.39 -10.78 -0.28
CA PHE A 113 3.49 -9.34 -0.08
C PHE A 113 2.57 -8.58 -1.06
N PHE A 114 2.60 -8.95 -2.35
CA PHE A 114 1.69 -8.37 -3.33
C PHE A 114 0.22 -8.58 -2.96
N SER A 115 -0.17 -9.82 -2.69
CA SER A 115 -1.58 -10.18 -2.46
C SER A 115 -2.13 -9.61 -1.16
N THR A 116 -1.29 -9.46 -0.13
CA THR A 116 -1.73 -9.00 1.19
C THR A 116 -1.74 -7.49 1.30
N LEU A 117 -0.68 -6.82 0.82
CA LEU A 117 -0.47 -5.39 1.06
C LEU A 117 -0.73 -4.56 -0.18
N ILE A 118 -0.11 -4.89 -1.32
CA ILE A 118 -0.18 -4.03 -2.50
C ILE A 118 -1.58 -4.04 -3.11
N PHE A 119 -2.15 -5.24 -3.32
CA PHE A 119 -3.44 -5.38 -3.97
C PHE A 119 -4.61 -4.98 -3.05
N THR A 120 -4.60 -5.44 -1.79
CA THR A 120 -5.66 -5.10 -0.82
C THR A 120 -5.72 -3.59 -0.57
N VAL A 121 -4.56 -2.93 -0.37
CA VAL A 121 -4.56 -1.47 -0.16
C VAL A 121 -4.97 -0.73 -1.43
N ALA A 122 -4.55 -1.19 -2.62
CA ALA A 122 -5.02 -0.60 -3.88
C ALA A 122 -6.55 -0.66 -4.04
N ALA A 123 -7.20 -1.72 -3.55
CA ALA A 123 -8.64 -1.93 -3.68
C ALA A 123 -9.49 -1.16 -2.65
N VAL A 124 -8.92 -0.80 -1.49
CA VAL A 124 -9.65 -0.23 -0.35
C VAL A 124 -9.55 1.31 -0.28
N MET A 125 -8.57 1.92 -0.97
CA MET A 125 -8.31 3.36 -0.83
C MET A 125 -9.36 4.24 -1.51
N ASN A 126 -10.30 4.76 -0.71
CA ASN A 126 -11.14 5.91 -1.05
C ASN A 126 -10.54 7.19 -0.44
N ARG A 127 -10.15 8.15 -1.31
CA ARG A 127 -9.46 9.41 -0.95
C ARG A 127 -10.28 10.30 -0.01
N GLU A 128 -11.61 10.29 -0.15
CA GLU A 128 -12.50 11.26 0.50
C GLU A 128 -12.63 11.09 2.02
N LEU A 129 -12.26 9.93 2.58
CA LEU A 129 -12.50 9.64 3.99
C LEU A 129 -11.34 10.02 4.93
N LEU A 130 -10.15 10.35 4.40
CA LEU A 130 -8.92 10.38 5.20
C LEU A 130 -8.15 11.71 5.19
N PHE A 131 -8.42 12.63 4.25
CA PHE A 131 -7.60 13.83 4.09
C PHE A 131 -8.40 15.14 4.21
N PRO A 132 -8.05 16.02 5.17
CA PRO A 132 -8.62 17.36 5.27
C PRO A 132 -8.07 18.32 4.20
N GLU A 133 -8.83 19.36 3.86
CA GLU A 133 -8.52 20.34 2.78
C GLU A 133 -7.16 21.03 2.93
N PHE A 134 -6.61 21.17 4.14
CA PHE A 134 -5.31 21.82 4.34
C PHE A 134 -4.13 21.01 3.75
N ILE A 135 -4.31 19.71 3.48
CA ILE A 135 -3.31 18.83 2.88
C ILE A 135 -2.93 19.32 1.46
N ASP A 136 -3.86 19.95 0.74
CA ASP A 136 -3.63 20.45 -0.62
C ASP A 136 -2.63 21.62 -0.67
N LYS A 137 -2.32 22.26 0.48
CA LYS A 137 -1.23 23.25 0.61
C LYS A 137 0.16 22.61 0.63
N ILE A 138 0.26 21.32 0.95
CA ILE A 138 1.53 20.61 1.16
C ILE A 138 1.78 19.59 0.04
N PHE A 139 0.73 18.87 -0.37
CA PHE A 139 0.78 18.00 -1.53
C PHE A 139 0.10 18.68 -2.70
N SER A 140 0.89 19.00 -3.73
CA SER A 140 0.29 19.44 -5.00
C SER A 140 -0.72 18.39 -5.47
N PHE A 141 -1.80 18.85 -6.11
CA PHE A 141 -2.79 17.97 -6.71
C PHE A 141 -2.16 16.85 -7.55
N LYS A 142 -1.08 17.17 -8.28
CA LYS A 142 -0.32 16.21 -9.09
C LYS A 142 0.33 15.13 -8.25
N SER A 143 0.96 15.50 -7.14
CA SER A 143 1.61 14.55 -6.24
C SER A 143 0.60 13.64 -5.54
N ASN A 144 -0.50 14.24 -5.08
CA ASN A 144 -1.64 13.51 -4.50
C ASN A 144 -2.25 12.52 -5.52
N PHE A 145 -2.48 12.98 -6.75
CA PHE A 145 -2.99 12.14 -7.83
C PHE A 145 -2.06 10.95 -8.14
N ILE A 146 -0.75 11.18 -8.27
CA ILE A 146 0.23 10.10 -8.51
C ILE A 146 0.21 9.08 -7.37
N MET A 147 0.19 9.53 -6.12
CA MET A 147 0.21 8.63 -4.96
C MET A 147 -1.02 7.73 -4.87
N HIS A 148 -2.19 8.19 -5.29
CA HIS A 148 -3.43 7.43 -5.14
C HIS A 148 -3.84 6.71 -6.43
N PHE A 149 -3.74 7.38 -7.57
CA PHE A 149 -4.19 6.83 -8.83
C PHE A 149 -3.22 5.79 -9.38
N CYS A 150 -1.91 6.05 -9.38
CA CYS A 150 -0.94 5.16 -10.03
C CYS A 150 -0.83 3.78 -9.36
N ILE A 151 -1.30 3.63 -8.12
CA ILE A 151 -1.30 2.35 -7.38
C ILE A 151 -2.09 1.28 -8.12
N LEU A 152 -3.31 1.61 -8.56
CA LEU A 152 -4.21 0.60 -9.13
C LEU A 152 -3.72 0.11 -10.51
N PRO A 153 -3.36 0.98 -11.48
CA PRO A 153 -2.74 0.55 -12.73
C PRO A 153 -1.44 -0.21 -12.51
N ALA A 154 -0.63 0.18 -11.51
CA ALA A 154 0.59 -0.53 -11.15
C ALA A 154 0.31 -1.97 -10.69
N ALA A 155 -0.67 -2.15 -9.80
CA ALA A 155 -1.10 -3.46 -9.33
C ALA A 155 -1.70 -4.31 -10.47
N LEU A 156 -2.53 -3.71 -11.33
CA LEU A 156 -3.11 -4.39 -12.49
C LEU A 156 -2.05 -4.81 -13.53
N TRP A 157 -1.06 -3.96 -13.79
CA TRP A 157 0.06 -4.28 -14.67
C TRP A 157 0.84 -5.47 -14.15
N GLU A 158 1.22 -5.43 -12.88
CA GLU A 158 1.94 -6.51 -12.23
C GLU A 158 1.10 -7.81 -12.21
N LEU A 159 -0.22 -7.72 -12.05
CA LEU A 159 -1.11 -8.87 -12.13
C LEU A 159 -1.19 -9.45 -13.55
N ALA A 160 -1.28 -8.60 -14.57
CA ALA A 160 -1.41 -9.03 -15.97
C ALA A 160 -0.17 -9.77 -16.47
N PHE A 161 1.02 -9.35 -16.03
CA PHE A 161 2.28 -9.87 -16.57
C PHE A 161 3.02 -10.83 -15.62
N LEU A 162 2.64 -10.94 -14.35
CA LEU A 162 3.21 -11.93 -13.43
C LEU A 162 2.24 -13.10 -13.20
N PRO A 163 2.58 -14.32 -13.68
CA PRO A 163 1.80 -15.51 -13.36
C PRO A 163 1.76 -15.74 -11.86
N ARG A 164 0.55 -15.88 -11.30
CA ARG A 164 0.33 -16.17 -9.88
C ARG A 164 -0.50 -17.45 -9.74
N PRO A 165 -0.04 -18.42 -8.93
CA PRO A 165 -0.90 -19.53 -8.56
C PRO A 165 -2.02 -19.02 -7.65
N VAL A 166 -3.23 -19.58 -7.82
CA VAL A 166 -4.34 -19.31 -6.92
C VAL A 166 -3.94 -19.76 -5.51
N PRO A 167 -4.06 -18.89 -4.48
CA PRO A 167 -3.73 -19.27 -3.12
C PRO A 167 -4.65 -20.40 -2.64
N LYS A 168 -4.06 -21.46 -2.07
CA LYS A 168 -4.82 -22.59 -1.50
C LYS A 168 -5.56 -22.23 -0.21
N SER A 169 -5.12 -21.17 0.47
CA SER A 169 -5.73 -20.67 1.70
C SER A 169 -5.39 -19.21 1.92
N HIS A 170 -6.36 -18.43 2.39
CA HIS A 170 -6.20 -17.01 2.70
C HIS A 170 -5.81 -16.74 4.16
N ARG A 171 -5.78 -17.78 5.02
CA ARG A 171 -5.53 -17.64 6.47
C ARG A 171 -4.22 -16.91 6.79
N TYR A 172 -3.17 -17.20 6.04
CA TYR A 172 -1.86 -16.57 6.24
C TYR A 172 -1.88 -15.07 5.89
N ASN A 173 -2.52 -14.70 4.78
CA ASN A 173 -2.66 -13.30 4.37
C ASN A 173 -3.51 -12.51 5.38
N ILE A 174 -4.61 -13.11 5.86
CA ILE A 174 -5.44 -12.53 6.93
C ILE A 174 -4.62 -12.33 8.21
N GLY A 175 -3.82 -13.32 8.61
CA GLY A 175 -2.94 -13.20 9.78
C GLY A 175 -1.95 -12.04 9.68
N ILE A 176 -1.33 -11.83 8.51
CA ILE A 176 -0.44 -10.69 8.26
C ILE A 176 -1.22 -9.36 8.34
N LEU A 177 -2.43 -9.30 7.78
CA LEU A 177 -3.25 -8.10 7.79
C LEU A 177 -3.71 -7.72 9.20
N VAL A 178 -4.16 -8.71 9.99
CA VAL A 178 -4.49 -8.52 11.41
C VAL A 178 -3.27 -8.04 12.20
N LEU A 179 -2.10 -8.63 11.97
CA LEU A 179 -0.87 -8.18 12.59
C LEU A 179 -0.54 -6.73 12.22
N LEU A 180 -0.70 -6.35 10.95
CA LEU A 180 -0.48 -4.98 10.50
C LEU A 180 -1.48 -4.00 11.15
N CYS A 181 -2.75 -4.38 11.28
CA CYS A 181 -3.75 -3.59 11.99
C CYS A 181 -3.37 -3.39 13.46
N ILE A 182 -2.95 -4.45 14.17
CA ILE A 182 -2.46 -4.37 15.55
C ILE A 182 -1.28 -3.40 15.64
N VAL A 183 -0.25 -3.62 14.83
CA VAL A 183 0.97 -2.79 14.82
C VAL A 183 0.64 -1.33 14.56
N TYR A 184 -0.21 -1.05 13.57
CA TYR A 184 -0.58 0.31 13.23
C TYR A 184 -1.42 0.97 14.33
N THR A 185 -2.40 0.27 14.90
CA THR A 185 -3.15 0.77 16.06
C THR A 185 -2.23 1.06 17.24
N SER A 186 -1.23 0.20 17.52
CA SER A 186 -0.21 0.45 18.53
C SER A 186 0.60 1.72 18.24
N VAL A 187 1.01 1.96 16.99
CA VAL A 187 1.73 3.18 16.59
C VAL A 187 0.88 4.42 16.82
N VAL A 188 -0.40 4.40 16.43
CA VAL A 188 -1.33 5.53 16.62
C VAL A 188 -1.50 5.84 18.11
N LEU A 189 -1.76 4.83 18.94
CA LEU A 189 -1.94 5.00 20.38
C LEU A 189 -0.66 5.44 21.08
N HIS A 190 0.48 4.87 20.71
CA HIS A 190 1.78 5.27 21.25
C HIS A 190 2.15 6.71 20.84
N THR A 191 1.84 7.12 19.61
CA THR A 191 2.07 8.50 19.16
C THR A 191 1.26 9.48 19.99
N TYR A 192 -0.01 9.15 20.27
CA TYR A 192 -0.84 9.98 21.13
C TYR A 192 -0.32 10.03 22.56
N SER A 193 0.11 8.91 23.15
CA SER A 193 0.65 8.92 24.52
C SER A 193 1.95 9.72 24.66
N GLN A 194 2.78 9.74 23.61
CA GLN A 194 4.05 10.49 23.61
C GLN A 194 3.88 11.98 23.27
N ARG A 195 2.99 12.30 22.31
CA ARG A 195 2.93 13.64 21.70
C ARG A 195 1.63 14.38 21.94
N GLY A 196 0.59 13.71 22.45
CA GLY A 196 -0.76 14.27 22.59
C GLY A 196 -1.44 14.56 21.25
N LEU A 197 -0.94 14.02 20.15
CA LEU A 197 -1.41 14.30 18.79
C LEU A 197 -1.77 13.01 18.07
N PHE A 198 -2.86 13.04 17.31
CA PHE A 198 -3.21 11.99 16.37
C PHE A 198 -2.81 12.35 14.94
N PRO A 199 -2.43 11.35 14.12
CA PRO A 199 -2.15 11.59 12.70
C PRO A 199 -3.40 11.99 11.91
N TYR A 200 -4.60 11.55 12.33
CA TYR A 200 -5.85 11.84 11.63
C TYR A 200 -6.80 12.64 12.52
N PRO A 201 -7.44 13.71 12.00
CA PRO A 201 -8.39 14.52 12.76
C PRO A 201 -9.56 13.72 13.36
N ILE A 202 -10.03 12.68 12.66
CA ILE A 202 -11.13 11.81 13.14
C ILE A 202 -10.79 11.12 14.46
N PHE A 203 -9.52 10.77 14.70
CA PHE A 203 -9.11 10.22 15.98
C PHE A 203 -9.19 11.27 17.09
N THR A 204 -8.75 12.50 16.84
CA THR A 204 -8.90 13.59 17.81
C THR A 204 -10.38 13.86 18.14
N MET A 205 -11.26 13.79 17.15
CA MET A 205 -12.70 14.03 17.33
C MET A 205 -13.43 12.91 18.07
N THR A 206 -12.98 11.66 17.90
CA THR A 206 -13.67 10.49 18.48
C THR A 206 -13.03 9.99 19.77
N TYR A 207 -11.76 10.29 20.01
CA TYR A 207 -11.02 9.81 21.18
C TYR A 207 -11.67 10.25 22.50
N GLY A 208 -11.79 9.32 23.44
CA GLY A 208 -12.52 9.53 24.70
C GLY A 208 -14.03 9.29 24.62
N THR A 209 -14.57 8.99 23.43
CA THR A 209 -15.98 8.62 23.23
C THR A 209 -16.13 7.14 22.83
N ILE A 210 -17.36 6.62 22.86
CA ILE A 210 -17.68 5.27 22.34
C ILE A 210 -17.41 5.12 20.83
N TYR A 211 -17.37 6.24 20.09
CA TYR A 211 -17.12 6.22 18.64
C TYR A 211 -15.70 5.80 18.29
N PHE A 212 -14.72 6.01 19.17
CA PHE A 212 -13.33 5.62 18.92
C PHE A 212 -13.14 4.10 18.77
N PRO A 213 -13.54 3.25 19.74
CA PRO A 213 -13.43 1.80 19.58
C PRO A 213 -14.34 1.26 18.45
N ILE A 214 -15.51 1.88 18.22
CA ILE A 214 -16.38 1.52 17.09
C ILE A 214 -15.67 1.78 15.75
N PHE A 215 -15.06 2.95 15.59
CA PHE A 215 -14.31 3.30 14.38
C PHE A 215 -13.16 2.32 14.13
N LEU A 216 -12.39 1.97 15.16
CA LEU A 216 -11.32 0.98 15.03
C LEU A 216 -11.87 -0.40 14.65
N ALA A 217 -12.97 -0.84 15.27
CA ALA A 217 -13.60 -2.12 14.94
C ALA A 217 -14.11 -2.15 13.49
N VAL A 218 -14.77 -1.09 13.03
CA VAL A 218 -15.24 -0.97 11.64
C VAL A 218 -14.06 -0.94 10.66
N ALA A 219 -13.00 -0.18 10.98
CA ALA A 219 -11.80 -0.14 10.15
C ALA A 219 -11.16 -1.53 10.04
N TRP A 220 -11.04 -2.27 11.14
CA TRP A 220 -10.52 -3.63 11.14
C TRP A 220 -11.42 -4.59 10.35
N LEU A 221 -12.73 -4.55 10.56
CA LEU A 221 -13.69 -5.37 9.83
C LEU A 221 -13.66 -5.09 8.32
N SER A 222 -13.49 -3.83 7.92
CA SER A 222 -13.40 -3.44 6.50
C SER A 222 -12.17 -4.00 5.79
N THR A 223 -11.12 -4.36 6.55
CA THR A 223 -9.92 -5.00 6.00
C THR A 223 -10.06 -6.52 5.90
N LEU A 224 -11.00 -7.13 6.64
CA LEU A 224 -11.23 -8.57 6.57
C LEU A 224 -12.08 -8.93 5.34
N PRO A 225 -11.73 -10.01 4.64
CA PRO A 225 -12.60 -10.55 3.59
C PRO A 225 -13.97 -10.94 4.19
N ASN A 226 -15.06 -10.57 3.52
CA ASN A 226 -16.41 -11.03 3.92
C ASN A 226 -16.43 -12.57 3.97
N GLY A 227 -17.06 -13.14 5.01
CA GLY A 227 -16.97 -14.56 5.42
C GLY A 227 -17.44 -15.63 4.42
N SER A 228 -17.72 -15.26 3.16
CA SER A 228 -18.15 -16.15 2.09
C SER A 228 -17.08 -17.15 1.60
N TYR A 229 -15.87 -17.14 2.17
CA TYR A 229 -14.70 -17.88 1.68
C TYR A 229 -14.06 -18.83 2.71
N ILE A 230 -14.80 -19.23 3.75
CA ILE A 230 -14.33 -20.17 4.80
C ILE A 230 -14.82 -21.63 4.54
N HIS A 231 -15.25 -21.96 3.33
CA HIS A 231 -15.61 -23.33 2.94
C HIS A 231 -14.61 -23.92 1.96
#